data_AF-A0A7W1NA47-F1
#
_entry.id   AF-A0A7W1NA47-F1
#
_cell.length_a   1.000
_cell.length_b   1.000
_cell.length_c   1.000
_cell.angle_alpha   90.00
_cell.angle_beta   90.00
_cell.angle_gamma   90.00
#
_symmetry.space_group_name_H-M   'P 1'
#
loop_
_entity.id
_entity.type
_entity.pdbx_description
1 polymer ?
#
loop_
_entity_poly.entity_id
_entity_poly.type
_entity_poly.pdbx_seq_one_letter_code
_entity_poly.pdbx_strand_id
1 'polypeptide(L)'
;PDPVGDRVGEVARRLGVTPEHLARLVRRATGRTVKALLRERRLEHACRLLRASDLPVGVIGARVGYPDPYHFSRVFARHAGIPPTAYRRASAQPVGR
;
A
#
# COMPACT_ATOMS: atom_id res chain seq x y z
N PRO A 1 1.87 14.37 -6.33
CA PRO A 1 1.65 13.58 -5.09
C PRO A 1 0.97 12.23 -5.39
N ASP A 2 1.68 11.13 -5.19
CA ASP A 2 1.13 9.77 -5.28
C ASP A 2 -0.06 9.59 -4.31
N PRO A 3 -1.22 9.05 -4.74
CA PRO A 3 -2.41 8.89 -3.89
C PRO A 3 -2.30 7.72 -2.91
N VAL A 4 -1.09 7.26 -2.60
CA VAL A 4 -0.86 6.04 -1.82
C VAL A 4 -1.40 6.20 -0.39
N GLY A 5 -1.32 7.40 0.20
CA GLY A 5 -1.94 7.71 1.49
C GLY A 5 -3.46 7.92 1.43
N ASP A 6 -4.00 8.22 0.24
CA ASP A 6 -5.33 8.79 0.09
C ASP A 6 -6.44 7.74 0.31
N ARG A 7 -7.54 8.17 0.92
CA ARG A 7 -8.80 7.41 1.00
C ARG A 7 -9.57 7.51 -0.33
N VAL A 8 -10.50 6.59 -0.58
CA VAL A 8 -11.33 6.61 -1.81
C VAL A 8 -11.99 7.97 -2.07
N GLY A 9 -12.51 8.62 -1.02
CA GLY A 9 -13.12 9.94 -1.15
C GLY A 9 -12.14 11.05 -1.55
N GLU A 10 -10.90 10.99 -1.07
CA GLU A 10 -9.86 11.95 -1.45
C GLU A 10 -9.43 11.74 -2.90
N VAL A 11 -9.30 10.48 -3.33
CA VAL A 11 -9.02 10.14 -4.74
C VAL A 11 -10.15 10.64 -5.64
N ALA A 12 -11.40 10.40 -5.26
CA ALA A 12 -12.56 10.85 -6.01
C ALA A 12 -12.59 12.39 -6.12
N ARG A 13 -12.36 13.10 -5.00
CA ARG A 13 -12.27 14.56 -4.94
C ARG A 13 -11.17 15.09 -5.86
N ARG A 14 -9.98 14.49 -5.84
CA ARG A 14 -8.86 14.89 -6.71
C ARG A 14 -9.15 14.69 -8.19
N LEU A 15 -10.00 13.72 -8.52
CA LEU A 15 -10.42 13.40 -9.89
C LEU A 15 -11.70 14.15 -10.31
N GLY A 16 -12.29 14.98 -9.43
CA GLY A 16 -13.52 15.72 -9.72
C GLY A 16 -14.77 14.83 -9.86
N VAL A 17 -14.77 13.63 -9.27
CA VAL A 17 -15.88 12.67 -9.37
C VAL A 17 -16.39 12.28 -7.98
N THR A 18 -17.60 11.73 -7.92
CA THR A 18 -18.11 11.13 -6.68
C THR A 18 -17.44 9.79 -6.40
N PRO A 19 -17.35 9.35 -5.13
CA PRO A 19 -16.83 8.03 -4.77
C PRO A 19 -17.58 6.88 -5.46
N GLU A 20 -18.91 6.96 -5.64
CA GLU A 20 -19.65 5.92 -6.35
C GLU A 20 -19.32 5.90 -7.85
N HIS A 21 -19.17 7.07 -8.47
CA HIS A 21 -18.81 7.14 -9.88
C HIS A 21 -17.41 6.56 -10.11
N LEU A 22 -16.44 6.92 -9.26
CA LEU A 22 -15.10 6.32 -9.27
C LEU A 22 -15.17 4.81 -9.08
N ALA A 23 -16.00 4.32 -8.14
CA ALA A 23 -16.15 2.90 -7.88
C ALA A 23 -16.71 2.14 -9.09
N ARG A 24 -17.69 2.72 -9.78
CA ARG A 24 -18.28 2.15 -10.99
C ARG A 24 -17.28 2.10 -12.14
N LEU A 25 -16.56 3.20 -12.39
CA LEU A 25 -15.55 3.27 -13.43
C LEU A 25 -14.42 2.26 -13.21
N VAL A 26 -13.87 2.21 -11.99
CA VAL A 26 -12.79 1.27 -11.64
C VAL A 26 -13.27 -0.17 -11.77
N ARG A 27 -14.48 -0.48 -11.30
CA ARG A 27 -15.02 -1.84 -11.44
C ARG A 27 -15.21 -2.23 -12.90
N ARG A 28 -15.75 -1.33 -13.72
CA ARG A 28 -15.96 -1.58 -15.15
C ARG A 28 -14.63 -1.76 -15.90
N ALA A 29 -13.61 -0.98 -15.56
CA ALA A 29 -12.32 -1.00 -16.24
C ALA A 29 -11.41 -2.17 -15.81
N THR A 30 -11.47 -2.57 -14.53
CA THR A 30 -10.48 -3.52 -13.95
C THR A 30 -11.08 -4.79 -13.37
N GLY A 31 -12.40 -4.87 -13.27
CA GLY A 31 -13.09 -5.94 -12.54
C GLY A 31 -12.87 -5.91 -11.02
N ARG A 32 -12.11 -4.94 -10.46
CA ARG A 32 -11.77 -4.85 -9.03
C ARG A 32 -12.42 -3.65 -8.35
N THR A 33 -12.44 -3.63 -7.01
CA THR A 33 -12.90 -2.43 -6.27
C THR A 33 -11.78 -1.40 -6.15
N VAL A 34 -12.15 -0.12 -6.04
CA VAL A 34 -11.19 0.98 -5.72
C VAL A 34 -10.41 0.66 -4.45
N LYS A 35 -11.09 0.16 -3.40
CA LYS A 35 -10.45 -0.24 -2.14
C LYS A 35 -9.39 -1.33 -2.34
N ALA A 36 -9.64 -2.32 -3.21
CA ALA A 36 -8.68 -3.36 -3.51
C ALA A 36 -7.45 -2.82 -4.25
N LEU A 37 -7.65 -1.93 -5.22
CA LEU A 37 -6.56 -1.28 -5.95
C LEU A 37 -5.73 -0.38 -5.02
N LEU A 38 -6.37 0.44 -4.19
CA LEU A 38 -5.66 1.29 -3.23
C LEU A 38 -4.85 0.44 -2.23
N ARG A 39 -5.42 -0.64 -1.72
CA ARG A 39 -4.69 -1.58 -0.85
C ARG A 39 -3.44 -2.12 -1.54
N GLU A 40 -3.57 -2.60 -2.76
CA GLU A 40 -2.44 -3.14 -3.53
C GLU A 40 -1.36 -2.07 -3.76
N ARG A 41 -1.73 -0.87 -4.22
CA ARG A 41 -0.80 0.24 -4.41
C ARG A 41 -0.08 0.64 -3.13
N ARG A 42 -0.78 0.63 -1.98
CA ARG A 42 -0.20 0.88 -0.66
C ARG A 42 0.85 -0.15 -0.28
N LEU A 43 0.55 -1.43 -0.50
CA LEU A 43 1.47 -2.51 -0.13
C LEU A 43 2.67 -2.57 -1.09
N GLU A 44 2.47 -2.31 -2.38
CA GLU A 44 3.57 -2.13 -3.34
C GLU A 44 4.52 -1.00 -2.92
N HIS A 45 3.96 0.14 -2.49
CA HIS A 45 4.76 1.26 -2.00
C HIS A 45 5.47 0.91 -0.70
N ALA A 46 4.81 0.21 0.22
CA ALA A 46 5.43 -0.27 1.45
C ALA A 46 6.62 -1.20 1.15
N CYS A 47 6.48 -2.13 0.18
CA CYS A 47 7.58 -2.96 -0.27
C CYS A 47 8.76 -2.12 -0.79
N ARG A 48 8.50 -1.08 -1.59
CA ARG A 48 9.56 -0.17 -2.06
C ARG A 48 10.28 0.53 -0.90
N LEU A 49 9.53 1.08 0.05
CA LEU A 49 10.10 1.74 1.23
C LEU A 49 10.91 0.78 2.11
N LEU A 50 10.43 -0.45 2.29
CA LEU A 50 11.13 -1.48 3.07
C LEU A 50 12.46 -1.90 2.43
N ARG A 51 12.61 -1.79 1.11
CA ARG A 51 13.86 -2.10 0.40
C ARG A 51 14.81 -0.91 0.31
N ALA A 52 14.25 0.30 0.22
CA ALA A 52 15.02 1.51 -0.08
C ALA A 52 15.31 2.39 1.14
N SER A 53 14.87 2.02 2.35
CA SER A 53 15.06 2.83 3.55
C SER A 53 15.12 2.02 4.83
N ASP A 54 15.76 2.59 5.85
CA ASP A 54 15.83 2.05 7.21
C ASP A 54 14.70 2.51 8.13
N LEU A 55 13.71 3.24 7.60
CA LEU A 55 12.59 3.77 8.38
C LEU A 55 11.92 2.69 9.23
N PRO A 56 11.51 2.94 10.47
CA PRO A 56 10.82 1.94 11.27
C PRO A 56 9.57 1.39 10.56
N VAL A 57 9.30 0.09 10.71
CA VAL A 57 8.17 -0.58 10.04
C VAL A 57 6.82 0.11 10.34
N GLY A 58 6.61 0.55 11.58
CA GLY A 58 5.41 1.30 11.95
C GLY A 58 5.29 2.66 11.24
N VAL A 59 6.41 3.35 11.03
CA VAL A 59 6.45 4.62 10.28
C VAL A 59 6.11 4.39 8.81
N ILE A 60 6.64 3.33 8.21
CA ILE A 60 6.28 2.94 6.83
C ILE A 60 4.80 2.64 6.73
N GLY A 61 4.25 1.86 7.67
CA GLY A 61 2.81 1.57 7.75
C GLY A 61 1.97 2.85 7.77
N ALA A 62 2.29 3.78 8.67
CA ALA A 62 1.58 5.05 8.76
C ALA A 62 1.65 5.86 7.45
N ARG A 63 2.83 5.94 6.82
CA ARG A 63 3.03 6.63 5.53
C ARG A 63 2.20 6.04 4.39
N VAL A 64 1.97 4.73 4.39
CA VAL A 64 1.14 4.06 3.37
C VAL A 64 -0.33 3.92 3.78
N GLY A 65 -0.77 4.67 4.79
CA GLY A 65 -2.18 4.73 5.20
C GLY A 65 -2.63 3.61 6.13
N TYR A 66 -1.71 2.98 6.85
CA TYR A 66 -1.96 2.00 7.92
C TYR A 66 -1.35 2.49 9.24
N PRO A 67 -2.05 3.36 10.00
CA PRO A 67 -1.52 3.94 11.24
C PRO A 67 -1.31 2.90 12.34
N ASP A 68 -2.09 1.81 12.34
CA ASP A 68 -1.91 0.69 13.28
C ASP A 68 -0.84 -0.30 12.77
N PRO A 69 0.30 -0.45 13.47
CA PRO A 69 1.40 -1.32 13.02
C PRO A 69 1.02 -2.80 12.98
N TYR A 70 0.16 -3.27 13.89
CA TYR A 70 -0.28 -4.66 13.93
C TYR A 70 -1.14 -5.01 12.72
N HIS A 71 -2.11 -4.17 12.37
CA HIS A 71 -2.93 -4.28 11.18
C HIS A 71 -2.10 -4.18 9.91
N PHE A 72 -1.16 -3.22 9.84
CA PHE A 72 -0.22 -3.13 8.72
C PHE A 72 0.54 -4.44 8.52
N SER A 73 1.15 -4.97 9.59
CA SER A 73 1.95 -6.20 9.53
C SER A 73 1.12 -7.38 9.02
N ARG A 74 -0.11 -7.56 9.50
CA ARG A 74 -1.01 -8.63 9.05
C ARG A 74 -1.38 -8.49 7.56
N VAL A 75 -1.78 -7.29 7.14
CA VAL A 75 -2.20 -7.06 5.74
C VAL A 75 -1.01 -7.17 4.79
N PHE A 76 0.15 -6.67 5.21
CA PHE A 76 1.40 -6.81 4.45
C PHE A 76 1.79 -8.28 4.28
N ALA A 77 1.81 -9.06 5.36
CA ALA A 77 2.15 -10.48 5.30
C ALA A 77 1.19 -11.26 4.38
N ARG A 78 -0.10 -10.95 4.41
CA ARG A 78 -1.08 -11.55 3.49
C ARG A 78 -0.79 -11.23 2.02
N HIS A 79 -0.18 -10.09 1.73
CA HIS A 79 0.13 -9.66 0.37
C HIS A 79 1.51 -10.16 -0.10
N ALA A 80 2.54 -10.06 0.75
CA ALA A 80 3.93 -10.37 0.42
C ALA A 80 4.35 -11.80 0.81
N GLY A 81 3.49 -12.55 1.51
CA GLY A 81 3.76 -13.90 2.02
C GLY A 81 4.55 -13.94 3.33
N ILE A 82 5.24 -12.86 3.71
CA ILE A 82 6.06 -12.77 4.91
C ILE A 82 5.89 -11.42 5.64
N PRO A 83 6.16 -11.34 6.95
CA PRO A 83 6.07 -10.09 7.72
C PRO A 83 7.02 -9.00 7.18
N PRO A 84 6.68 -7.71 7.35
CA PRO A 84 7.46 -6.60 6.80
C PRO A 84 8.91 -6.51 7.32
N THR A 85 9.15 -6.91 8.58
CA THR A 85 10.51 -7.00 9.15
C THR A 85 11.34 -8.10 8.46
N ALA A 86 10.74 -9.28 8.27
CA ALA A 86 11.37 -10.38 7.55
C ALA A 86 11.60 -10.03 6.08
N TYR A 87 10.65 -9.35 5.45
CA TYR A 87 10.76 -8.84 4.08
C TYR A 87 11.93 -7.88 3.90
N ARG A 88 12.11 -6.93 4.84
CA ARG A 88 13.29 -6.03 4.84
C ARG A 88 14.58 -6.82 4.94
N ARG A 89 14.68 -7.73 5.91
CA ARG A 89 15.89 -8.54 6.10
C ARG A 89 16.22 -9.38 4.87
N ALA A 90 15.22 -9.98 4.23
CA ALA A 90 15.40 -10.75 3.00
C ALA A 90 15.87 -9.87 1.83
N SER A 91 15.43 -8.61 1.77
CA SER A 91 15.80 -7.65 0.73
C SER A 91 17.14 -6.95 0.99
N ALA A 92 17.59 -6.91 2.24
CA ALA A 92 18.88 -6.38 2.66
C ALA A 92 20.02 -7.41 2.51
N GLN A 93 19.71 -8.64 2.11
CA GLN A 93 20.75 -9.59 1.72
C GLN A 93 21.46 -9.07 0.46
N PRO A 94 22.79 -8.93 0.47
CA PRO A 94 23.51 -8.39 -0.66
C PRO A 94 23.33 -9.30 -1.86
N VAL A 95 23.08 -8.68 -3.02
CA VAL A 95 23.59 -9.25 -4.27
C VAL A 95 25.13 -9.24 -4.15
N GLY A 96 25.72 -10.44 -4.04
CA GLY A 96 27.17 -10.70 -4.00
C GLY A 96 27.60 -11.39 -2.70
N ARG A 97 28.30 -12.54 -2.65
CA ARG A 97 29.30 -13.11 -3.58
C ARG A 97 30.36 -12.14 -4.04
#